data_AF-A0A7C2CT03-F1
#
_entry.id   AF-A0A7C2CT03-F1
#
_cell.length_a   1.000
_cell.length_b   1.000
_cell.length_c   1.000
_cell.angle_alpha   90.00
_cell.angle_beta   90.00
_cell.angle_gamma   90.00
#
_symmetry.space_group_name_H-M   'P 1'
#
loop_
_entity.id
_entity.type
_entity.pdbx_description
1 polymer ?
#
loop_
_entity_poly.entity_id
_entity_poly.type
_entity_poly.pdbx_seq_one_letter_code
_entity_poly.pdbx_strand_id
1 'polypeptide(L)'
;MRVVIKDRRKWAIVAVAVLLGGAYLAYRHYVSSPYFIKERAVKALLSGDCETLCRLTDEEELKRLNLTPEIVCAVLKDVLGLSQLPPRVGDRLVEPPMPDQMTWNIYLQGDPIDQPHYPYLSILLIYTPKGWKLLLSKILYVVCIWKLVRAGYKYEQTLGLSVDILRRHGIRGLRAEDGSFNLFGKEEKEW
;
A
#
# COMPACT_ATOMS: atom_id res chain seq x y z
N MET A 1 30.55 -48.82 -25.06
CA MET A 1 29.30 -48.09 -24.75
C MET A 1 29.52 -47.16 -23.54
N ARG A 2 30.09 -45.95 -23.73
CA ARG A 2 30.41 -45.00 -22.62
C ARG A 2 30.00 -43.54 -22.89
N VAL A 3 29.50 -43.25 -24.10
CA VAL A 3 29.25 -41.88 -24.55
C VAL A 3 27.88 -41.34 -24.08
N VAL A 4 26.88 -42.22 -23.96
CA VAL A 4 25.48 -41.82 -23.64
C VAL A 4 25.30 -41.28 -22.20
N ILE A 5 26.13 -41.70 -21.25
CA ILE A 5 26.01 -41.29 -19.83
C ILE A 5 26.53 -39.87 -19.61
N LYS A 6 27.52 -39.42 -20.40
CA LYS A 6 28.16 -38.10 -20.23
C LYS A 6 27.25 -36.97 -20.73
N ASP A 7 26.44 -37.22 -21.75
CA ASP A 7 25.50 -36.23 -22.28
C ASP A 7 24.25 -36.08 -21.42
N ARG A 8 23.70 -37.16 -20.85
CA ARG A 8 22.54 -37.06 -19.93
C ARG A 8 22.80 -36.13 -18.73
N ARG A 9 24.03 -36.11 -18.21
CA ARG A 9 24.42 -35.19 -17.11
C ARG A 9 24.46 -33.72 -17.56
N LYS A 10 24.94 -33.44 -18.78
CA LYS A 10 24.92 -32.08 -19.35
C LYS A 10 23.50 -31.59 -19.57
N TRP A 11 22.64 -32.43 -20.14
CA TRP A 11 21.23 -32.11 -20.34
C TRP A 11 20.47 -31.93 -19.02
N ALA A 12 20.80 -32.71 -17.99
CA ALA A 12 20.24 -32.52 -16.65
C ALA A 12 20.65 -31.17 -16.03
N ILE A 13 21.91 -30.75 -16.17
CA ILE A 13 22.37 -29.43 -15.68
C ILE A 13 21.67 -28.30 -16.43
N VAL A 14 21.53 -28.40 -17.76
CA VAL A 14 20.81 -27.41 -18.57
C VAL A 14 19.33 -27.35 -18.17
N ALA A 15 18.67 -28.49 -17.96
CA ALA A 15 17.28 -28.55 -17.53
C ALA A 15 17.08 -27.91 -16.15
N VAL A 16 17.98 -28.17 -15.18
CA VAL A 16 17.95 -27.54 -13.86
C VAL A 16 18.18 -26.04 -13.96
N ALA A 17 19.13 -25.57 -14.79
CA ALA A 17 19.37 -24.15 -15.00
C ALA A 17 18.15 -23.44 -15.63
N VAL A 18 17.47 -24.08 -16.59
CA VAL A 18 16.26 -23.55 -17.21
C VAL A 18 15.08 -23.53 -16.23
N LEU A 19 14.90 -24.58 -15.42
CA LEU A 19 13.87 -24.63 -14.38
C LEU A 19 14.09 -23.56 -13.30
N LEU A 20 15.34 -23.40 -12.83
CA LEU A 20 15.69 -22.37 -11.85
C LEU A 20 15.52 -20.96 -12.44
N GLY A 21 15.91 -20.75 -13.70
CA GLY A 21 15.72 -19.47 -14.40
C GLY A 21 14.25 -19.14 -14.61
N GLY A 22 13.44 -20.11 -15.04
CA GLY A 22 12.00 -19.97 -15.20
C GLY A 22 11.30 -19.72 -13.86
N ALA A 23 11.67 -20.47 -12.81
CA ALA A 23 11.14 -20.26 -11.46
C ALA A 23 11.52 -18.87 -10.91
N TYR A 24 12.74 -18.39 -11.17
CA TYR A 24 13.17 -17.06 -10.77
C TYR A 24 12.39 -15.95 -11.48
N LEU A 25 12.17 -16.07 -12.80
CA LEU A 25 11.36 -15.12 -13.56
C LEU A 25 9.90 -15.11 -13.08
N ALA A 26 9.30 -16.29 -12.90
CA ALA A 26 7.95 -16.42 -12.37
C ALA A 26 7.82 -15.82 -10.96
N TYR A 27 8.79 -16.10 -10.08
CA TYR A 27 8.85 -15.52 -8.75
C TYR A 27 8.98 -14.00 -8.79
N ARG A 28 9.87 -13.47 -9.65
CA ARG A 28 10.05 -12.02 -9.83
C ARG A 28 8.76 -11.37 -10.28
N HIS A 29 8.08 -11.93 -11.28
CA HIS A 29 6.79 -11.43 -11.75
C HIS A 29 5.72 -11.48 -10.65
N TYR A 30 5.66 -12.57 -9.89
CA TYR A 30 4.72 -12.73 -8.78
C TYR A 30 4.95 -11.71 -7.66
N VAL A 31 6.20 -11.51 -7.22
CA VAL A 31 6.57 -10.56 -6.16
C VAL A 31 6.34 -9.11 -6.60
N SER A 32 6.42 -8.83 -7.91
CA SER A 32 6.07 -7.52 -8.48
C SER A 32 4.57 -7.34 -8.78
N SER A 33 3.75 -8.37 -8.57
CA SER A 33 2.33 -8.29 -8.85
C SER A 33 1.63 -7.34 -7.86
N PRO A 34 0.64 -6.56 -8.32
CA PRO A 34 -0.03 -5.61 -7.44
C PRO A 34 -0.81 -6.33 -6.33
N TYR A 35 -1.33 -7.53 -6.60
CA TYR A 35 -1.96 -8.37 -5.59
C TYR A 35 -0.99 -8.75 -4.46
N PHE A 36 0.23 -9.17 -4.79
CA PHE A 36 1.23 -9.53 -3.77
C PHE A 36 1.63 -8.33 -2.91
N ILE A 37 1.82 -7.16 -3.52
CA ILE A 37 2.12 -5.91 -2.81
C ILE A 37 0.96 -5.55 -1.89
N LYS A 38 -0.28 -5.65 -2.36
CA LYS A 38 -1.48 -5.43 -1.55
C LYS A 38 -1.55 -6.37 -0.35
N GLU A 39 -1.35 -7.67 -0.53
CA GLU A 39 -1.37 -8.63 0.59
C GLU A 39 -0.28 -8.34 1.62
N ARG A 40 0.94 -7.99 1.17
CA ARG A 40 2.00 -7.56 2.07
C ARG A 40 1.68 -6.26 2.80
N ALA A 41 1.13 -5.27 2.10
CA ALA A 41 0.76 -3.99 2.69
C ALA A 41 -0.33 -4.15 3.76
N VAL A 42 -1.37 -4.95 3.49
CA VAL A 42 -2.42 -5.25 4.48
C VAL A 42 -1.83 -5.98 5.69
N LYS A 43 -1.03 -7.02 5.48
CA LYS A 43 -0.40 -7.73 6.59
C LYS A 43 0.47 -6.80 7.43
N ALA A 44 1.28 -5.95 6.79
CA ALA A 44 2.14 -4.99 7.46
C ALA A 44 1.31 -3.96 8.25
N LEU A 45 0.24 -3.44 7.67
CA LEU A 45 -0.65 -2.49 8.32
C LEU A 45 -1.33 -3.09 9.57
N LEU A 46 -1.86 -4.32 9.47
CA LEU A 46 -2.52 -5.00 10.59
C LEU A 46 -1.55 -5.38 11.71
N SER A 47 -0.29 -5.67 11.38
CA SER A 47 0.74 -6.02 12.36
C SER A 47 1.54 -4.84 12.89
N GLY A 48 1.35 -3.63 12.34
CA GLY A 48 2.14 -2.45 12.67
C GLY A 48 3.58 -2.49 12.16
N ASP A 49 3.87 -3.29 11.12
CA ASP A 49 5.20 -3.37 10.48
C ASP A 49 5.43 -2.17 9.54
N CYS A 50 5.85 -1.05 10.12
CA CYS A 50 6.12 0.21 9.41
C CYS A 50 7.31 0.12 8.44
N GLU A 51 8.30 -0.74 8.72
CA GLU A 51 9.43 -0.97 7.83
C GLU A 51 8.95 -1.56 6.50
N THR A 52 8.13 -2.61 6.57
CA THR A 52 7.58 -3.22 5.35
C THR A 52 6.71 -2.25 4.59
N LEU A 53 5.88 -1.45 5.27
CA LEU A 53 5.08 -0.40 4.60
C LEU A 53 5.97 0.58 3.82
N CYS A 54 7.05 1.09 4.43
CA CYS A 54 7.96 2.00 3.74
C CYS A 54 8.70 1.31 2.58
N ARG A 55 9.11 0.04 2.72
CA ARG A 55 9.80 -0.70 1.64
C ARG A 55 8.93 -0.94 0.41
N LEU A 56 7.60 -1.02 0.59
CA LEU A 56 6.65 -1.20 -0.51
C LEU A 56 6.33 0.12 -1.23
N THR A 57 6.67 1.25 -0.63
CA THR A 57 6.40 2.59 -1.14
C THR A 57 7.48 3.08 -2.10
N ASP A 58 7.13 4.04 -2.94
CA ASP A 58 8.09 4.68 -3.83
C ASP A 58 9.02 5.63 -3.06
N GLU A 59 10.31 5.61 -3.41
CA GLU A 59 11.34 6.42 -2.74
C GLU A 59 11.09 7.92 -2.89
N GLU A 60 10.51 8.36 -4.03
CA GLU A 60 10.19 9.77 -4.24
C GLU A 60 9.03 10.22 -3.35
N GLU A 61 8.03 9.35 -3.12
CA GLU A 61 6.97 9.64 -2.14
C GLU A 61 7.55 9.78 -0.73
N LEU A 62 8.41 8.83 -0.31
CA LEU A 62 9.02 8.85 1.01
C LEU A 62 9.82 10.13 1.25
N LYS A 63 10.65 10.53 0.28
CA LYS A 63 11.45 11.76 0.36
C LYS A 63 10.56 13.01 0.36
N ARG A 64 9.63 13.09 -0.59
CA ARG A 64 8.75 14.27 -0.77
C ARG A 64 7.92 14.55 0.47
N LEU A 65 7.40 13.51 1.10
CA LEU A 65 6.50 13.63 2.25
C LEU A 65 7.23 13.52 3.60
N ASN A 66 8.54 13.31 3.61
CA ASN A 66 9.34 13.05 4.81
C ASN A 66 8.80 11.84 5.60
N LEU A 67 8.54 10.73 4.92
CA LEU A 67 8.07 9.48 5.53
C LEU A 67 9.26 8.58 5.85
N THR A 68 9.43 8.27 7.13
CA THR A 68 10.35 7.24 7.62
C THR A 68 9.58 6.19 8.42
N PRO A 69 10.12 4.97 8.62
CA PRO A 69 9.47 3.95 9.45
C PRO A 69 9.09 4.48 10.84
N GLU A 70 9.91 5.33 11.44
CA GLU A 70 9.68 5.93 12.76
C GLU A 70 8.47 6.86 12.75
N ILE A 71 8.37 7.73 11.73
CA ILE A 71 7.24 8.66 11.57
C ILE A 71 5.95 7.88 11.31
N VAL A 72 6.00 6.88 10.44
CA VAL A 72 4.87 6.02 10.10
C VAL A 72 4.37 5.27 11.34
N CYS A 73 5.28 4.71 12.14
CA CYS A 73 4.94 4.05 13.39
C CYS A 73 4.39 5.02 14.44
N ALA A 74 4.94 6.22 14.56
CA ALA A 74 4.44 7.25 15.47
C ALA A 74 2.99 7.64 15.10
N VAL A 75 2.71 7.87 13.82
CA VAL A 75 1.36 8.16 13.32
C VAL A 75 0.41 7.01 13.63
N LEU A 76 0.76 5.77 13.25
CA LEU A 76 -0.12 4.62 13.46
C LEU A 76 -0.39 4.40 14.95
N LYS A 77 0.62 4.56 15.82
CA LYS A 77 0.47 4.44 17.26
C LYS A 77 -0.39 5.55 17.86
N ASP A 78 -0.24 6.78 17.39
CA ASP A 78 -1.06 7.92 17.85
C ASP A 78 -2.52 7.77 17.44
N VAL A 79 -2.77 7.39 16.18
CA VAL A 79 -4.12 7.24 15.63
C VAL A 79 -4.82 6.01 16.22
N LEU A 80 -4.14 4.87 16.27
CA LEU A 80 -4.77 3.62 16.72
C LEU A 80 -4.73 3.47 18.25
N GLY A 81 -3.77 4.09 18.92
CA GLY A 81 -3.54 3.99 20.36
C GLY A 81 -2.96 2.63 20.75
N LEU A 82 -3.50 2.02 21.82
CA LEU A 82 -3.23 0.63 22.21
C LEU A 82 -4.05 -0.39 21.41
N SER A 83 -5.00 0.07 20.60
CA SER A 83 -5.86 -0.80 19.80
C SER A 83 -5.15 -1.18 18.50
N GLN A 84 -5.14 -2.47 18.17
CA GLN A 84 -4.81 -2.88 16.81
C GLN A 84 -6.01 -2.66 15.88
N LEU A 85 -5.75 -2.58 14.59
CA LEU A 85 -6.83 -2.65 13.61
C LEU A 85 -7.55 -4.01 13.74
N PRO A 86 -8.89 -4.05 13.67
CA PRO A 86 -9.62 -5.30 13.67
C PRO A 86 -9.17 -6.22 12.52
N PRO A 87 -9.38 -7.54 12.64
CA PRO A 87 -9.06 -8.47 11.58
C PRO A 87 -9.77 -8.14 10.26
N ARG A 88 -9.10 -8.38 9.14
CA ARG A 88 -9.68 -8.30 7.79
C ARG A 88 -10.73 -9.39 7.60
N VAL A 89 -11.88 -9.02 7.04
CA VAL A 89 -12.98 -9.94 6.70
C VAL A 89 -13.18 -10.10 5.19
N GLY A 90 -12.69 -9.17 4.38
CA GLY A 90 -12.77 -9.26 2.93
C GLY A 90 -12.12 -8.08 2.23
N ASP A 91 -12.05 -8.16 0.90
CA ASP A 91 -11.59 -7.05 0.07
C ASP A 91 -12.45 -6.91 -1.17
N ARG A 92 -12.51 -5.69 -1.69
CA ARG A 92 -13.10 -5.38 -2.99
C ARG A 92 -12.12 -4.55 -3.78
N LEU A 93 -11.76 -5.04 -4.97
CA LEU A 93 -11.07 -4.21 -5.96
C LEU A 93 -12.04 -3.13 -6.41
N VAL A 94 -11.63 -1.87 -6.26
CA VAL A 94 -12.34 -0.73 -6.81
C VAL A 94 -11.90 -0.59 -8.27
N GLU A 95 -12.87 -0.39 -9.16
CA GLU A 95 -12.57 -0.15 -10.56
C GLU A 95 -11.64 1.07 -10.67
N PRO A 96 -10.46 0.91 -11.28
CA PRO A 96 -9.45 1.95 -11.19
C PRO A 96 -9.84 3.14 -12.08
N PRO A 97 -9.69 4.38 -11.59
CA PRO A 97 -9.97 5.57 -12.40
C PRO A 97 -8.96 5.72 -13.55
N MET A 98 -7.78 5.09 -13.44
CA MET A 98 -6.70 5.13 -14.44
C MET A 98 -5.97 3.77 -14.48
N PRO A 99 -5.44 3.34 -15.64
CA PRO A 99 -4.83 2.01 -15.80
C PRO A 99 -3.53 1.80 -14.99
N ASP A 100 -2.88 2.88 -14.56
CA ASP A 100 -1.68 2.91 -13.74
C ASP A 100 -1.96 2.91 -12.24
N GLN A 101 -3.23 2.80 -11.83
CA GLN A 101 -3.64 2.79 -10.44
C GLN A 101 -4.47 1.55 -10.13
N MET A 102 -4.33 1.02 -8.92
CA MET A 102 -5.21 -0.03 -8.42
C MET A 102 -5.54 0.23 -6.95
N THR A 103 -6.83 0.24 -6.62
CA THR A 103 -7.30 0.47 -5.25
C THR A 103 -8.08 -0.73 -4.75
N TRP A 104 -7.70 -1.26 -3.58
CA TRP A 104 -8.51 -2.23 -2.84
C TRP A 104 -9.12 -1.57 -1.63
N ASN A 105 -10.43 -1.73 -1.48
CA ASN A 105 -11.11 -1.50 -0.22
C ASN A 105 -11.02 -2.76 0.63
N ILE A 106 -10.47 -2.62 1.83
CA ILE A 106 -10.26 -3.66 2.82
C ILE A 106 -11.34 -3.49 3.89
N TYR A 107 -12.16 -4.52 4.05
CA TYR A 107 -13.22 -4.56 5.04
C TYR A 107 -12.68 -5.19 6.32
N LEU A 108 -12.84 -4.50 7.44
CA LEU A 108 -12.44 -5.00 8.75
C LEU A 108 -13.65 -5.48 9.55
N GLN A 109 -13.39 -6.33 10.53
CA GLN A 109 -14.42 -6.85 11.41
C GLN A 109 -15.11 -5.70 12.18
N GLY A 110 -16.44 -5.66 12.09
CA GLY A 110 -17.27 -4.64 12.72
C GLY A 110 -17.40 -3.33 11.93
N ASP A 111 -16.94 -3.29 10.67
CA ASP A 111 -17.32 -2.22 9.76
C ASP A 111 -18.76 -2.49 9.24
N PRO A 112 -19.69 -1.53 9.28
CA PRO A 112 -21.02 -1.68 8.71
C PRO A 112 -20.90 -1.73 7.18
N ILE A 113 -21.14 -2.91 6.62
CA ILE A 113 -21.01 -3.23 5.19
C ILE A 113 -22.07 -2.48 4.35
N ASP A 114 -23.17 -2.04 4.97
CA ASP A 114 -24.34 -1.47 4.30
C ASP A 114 -24.41 0.07 4.33
N GLN A 115 -23.35 0.75 4.78
CA GLN A 115 -23.30 2.22 4.81
C GLN A 115 -22.46 2.75 3.65
N PRO A 116 -23.06 3.45 2.66
CA PRO A 116 -22.36 3.93 1.45
C PRO A 116 -21.27 4.99 1.73
N HIS A 117 -21.11 5.41 2.98
CA HIS A 117 -20.10 6.39 3.41
C HIS A 117 -19.25 5.92 4.60
N TYR A 118 -19.30 4.62 4.95
CA TYR A 118 -18.39 4.12 5.97
C TYR A 118 -16.96 4.07 5.41
N PRO A 119 -15.95 4.62 6.12
CA PRO A 119 -14.59 4.59 5.62
C PRO A 119 -14.09 3.16 5.59
N TYR A 120 -13.82 2.65 4.40
CA TYR A 120 -13.06 1.42 4.22
C TYR A 120 -11.57 1.75 4.30
N LEU A 121 -10.75 0.85 4.84
CA LEU A 121 -9.32 0.98 4.64
C LEU A 121 -9.02 0.78 3.16
N SER A 122 -8.39 1.74 2.50
CA SER A 122 -8.07 1.65 1.08
C SER A 122 -6.56 1.50 0.88
N ILE A 123 -6.17 0.45 0.17
CA ILE A 123 -4.80 0.23 -0.30
C ILE A 123 -4.74 0.69 -1.76
N LEU A 124 -4.12 1.84 -2.00
CA LEU A 124 -3.88 2.38 -3.34
C LEU A 124 -2.44 2.05 -3.77
N LEU A 125 -2.31 1.42 -4.94
CA LEU A 125 -1.05 1.16 -5.62
C LEU A 125 -0.96 2.01 -6.89
N ILE A 126 0.24 2.51 -7.17
CA ILE A 126 0.59 3.23 -8.40
C ILE A 126 1.64 2.46 -9.17
N TYR A 127 1.51 2.40 -10.50
CA TYR A 127 2.51 1.76 -11.36
C TYR A 127 3.60 2.78 -11.72
N THR A 128 4.83 2.48 -11.34
CA THR A 128 6.02 3.28 -11.66
C THR A 128 6.90 2.55 -12.67
N PRO A 129 7.91 3.21 -13.29
CA PRO A 129 8.91 2.51 -14.09
C PRO A 129 9.66 1.40 -13.34
N LYS A 130 9.69 1.46 -11.99
CA LYS A 130 10.26 0.43 -11.11
C LYS A 130 9.26 -0.66 -10.71
N GLY A 131 8.03 -0.63 -11.21
CA GLY A 131 6.92 -1.54 -10.89
C GLY A 131 5.84 -0.91 -10.02
N TRP A 132 4.90 -1.74 -9.56
CA TRP A 132 3.85 -1.31 -8.63
C TRP A 132 4.42 -0.86 -7.29
N LYS A 133 3.90 0.24 -6.76
CA LYS A 133 4.33 0.85 -5.50
C LYS A 133 3.13 1.23 -4.65
N LEU A 134 3.30 1.08 -3.34
CA LEU A 134 2.30 1.42 -2.33
C LEU A 134 2.24 2.92 -2.11
N LEU A 135 1.05 3.50 -2.20
CA LEU A 135 0.84 4.89 -1.86
C LEU A 135 0.57 5.05 -0.35
N LEU A 136 1.64 5.26 0.42
CA LEU A 136 1.58 5.19 1.88
C LEU A 136 0.83 6.36 2.49
N SER A 137 0.95 7.55 1.92
CA SER A 137 0.26 8.74 2.39
C SER A 137 -1.26 8.59 2.38
N LYS A 138 -1.81 7.94 1.35
CA LYS A 138 -3.25 7.61 1.27
C LYS A 138 -3.66 6.65 2.37
N ILE A 139 -2.84 5.65 2.67
CA ILE A 139 -3.14 4.67 3.73
C ILE A 139 -3.18 5.37 5.09
N LEU A 140 -2.16 6.15 5.43
CA LEU A 140 -2.09 6.87 6.70
C LEU A 140 -3.30 7.80 6.89
N TYR A 141 -3.69 8.49 5.82
CA TYR A 141 -4.86 9.35 5.82
C TYR A 141 -6.16 8.59 6.01
N VAL A 142 -6.36 7.47 5.32
CA VAL A 142 -7.57 6.66 5.45
C VAL A 142 -7.66 6.00 6.83
N VAL A 143 -6.53 5.62 7.43
CA VAL A 143 -6.49 5.11 8.81
C VAL A 143 -6.93 6.20 9.81
N CYS A 144 -6.52 7.45 9.61
CA CYS A 144 -7.00 8.58 10.42
C CYS A 144 -8.52 8.77 10.29
N ILE A 145 -9.04 8.80 9.05
CA ILE A 145 -10.48 8.93 8.79
C ILE A 145 -11.24 7.78 9.47
N TRP A 146 -10.79 6.54 9.27
CA TRP A 146 -11.43 5.35 9.84
C TRP A 146 -11.55 5.46 11.37
N LYS A 147 -10.47 5.87 12.04
CA LYS A 147 -10.47 6.06 13.50
C LYS A 147 -11.44 7.16 13.93
N LEU A 148 -11.40 8.31 13.27
CA LEU A 148 -12.21 9.47 13.61
C LEU A 148 -13.70 9.21 13.41
N VAL A 149 -14.10 8.57 12.30
CA VAL A 149 -15.50 8.19 12.08
C VAL A 149 -15.98 7.21 13.16
N ARG A 150 -15.15 6.25 13.56
CA ARG A 150 -15.47 5.34 14.68
C ARG A 150 -15.56 6.02 16.04
N ALA A 151 -14.87 7.15 16.22
CA ALA A 151 -15.03 7.99 17.40
C ALA A 151 -16.27 8.89 17.34
N GLY A 152 -17.07 8.83 16.27
CA GLY A 152 -18.34 9.56 16.11
C GLY A 152 -18.23 10.90 15.38
N TYR A 153 -17.07 11.23 14.79
CA TYR A 153 -16.91 12.45 14.01
C TYR A 153 -17.62 12.37 12.65
N LYS A 154 -18.16 13.50 12.19
CA LYS A 154 -18.73 13.60 10.84
C LYS A 154 -17.62 13.53 9.79
N TYR A 155 -17.89 12.86 8.65
CA TYR A 155 -16.90 12.64 7.58
C TYR A 155 -16.20 13.93 7.14
N GLU A 156 -16.93 15.01 6.91
CA GLU A 156 -16.38 16.33 6.51
C GLU A 156 -15.35 16.86 7.50
N GLN A 157 -15.58 16.68 8.80
CA GLN A 157 -14.66 17.09 9.86
C GLN A 157 -13.40 16.20 9.89
N THR A 158 -13.55 14.92 9.55
CA THR A 158 -12.43 13.97 9.58
C THR A 158 -11.35 14.27 8.55
N LEU A 159 -11.69 14.93 7.43
CA LEU A 159 -10.72 15.25 6.37
C LEU A 159 -9.64 16.21 6.89
N GLY A 160 -10.06 17.37 7.43
CA GLY A 160 -9.15 18.36 8.00
C GLY A 160 -8.36 17.83 9.19
N LEU A 161 -9.06 17.16 10.12
CA LEU A 161 -8.43 16.57 11.31
C LEU A 161 -7.37 15.52 10.97
N SER A 162 -7.61 14.71 9.93
CA SER A 162 -6.65 13.71 9.46
C SER A 162 -5.37 14.37 8.95
N VAL A 163 -5.49 15.45 8.17
CA VAL A 163 -4.32 16.23 7.71
C VAL A 163 -3.57 16.82 8.89
N ASP A 164 -4.26 17.38 9.87
CA ASP A 164 -3.65 18.00 11.05
C ASP A 164 -2.93 16.97 11.94
N ILE A 165 -3.45 15.75 12.07
CA ILE A 165 -2.75 14.65 12.74
C ILE A 165 -1.45 14.34 11.99
N LEU A 166 -1.52 14.10 10.67
CA LEU A 166 -0.34 13.73 9.88
C LEU A 166 0.73 14.83 9.89
N ARG A 167 0.34 16.11 9.81
CA ARG A 167 1.26 17.25 9.87
C ARG A 167 1.94 17.38 11.23
N ARG A 168 1.26 17.07 12.34
CA ARG A 168 1.86 17.07 13.68
C ARG A 168 3.02 16.08 13.81
N HIS A 169 2.99 15.00 13.03
CA HIS A 169 4.08 14.02 12.95
C HIS A 169 5.16 14.37 11.91
N GLY A 170 5.12 15.58 11.32
CA GLY A 170 6.14 16.08 10.41
C GLY A 170 5.98 15.63 8.96
N ILE A 171 4.83 15.09 8.57
CA ILE A 171 4.52 14.74 7.18
C ILE A 171 4.21 16.03 6.40
N ARG A 172 4.99 16.28 5.33
CA ARG A 172 4.92 17.51 4.53
C ARG A 172 4.11 17.30 3.26
N GLY A 173 3.67 18.40 2.63
CA GLY A 173 3.05 18.35 1.30
C GLY A 173 1.62 17.80 1.24
N LEU A 174 0.99 17.51 2.39
CA LEU A 174 -0.41 17.11 2.47
C LEU A 174 -1.32 18.33 2.27
N ARG A 175 -2.21 18.29 1.26
CA ARG A 175 -3.30 19.25 1.08
C ARG A 175 -4.64 18.57 1.42
N ALA A 176 -5.56 19.35 1.99
CA ALA A 176 -6.86 18.87 2.45
C ALA A 176 -7.93 18.84 1.34
N GLU A 177 -7.67 19.50 0.22
CA GLU A 177 -8.59 19.59 -0.91
C GLU A 177 -8.81 18.19 -1.51
N ASP A 178 -10.02 17.68 -1.30
CA ASP A 178 -10.67 16.53 -1.93
C ASP A 178 -10.09 15.13 -1.79
N GLY A 179 -9.19 14.83 -0.84
CA GLY A 179 -8.69 13.46 -0.64
C GLY A 179 -8.02 12.85 -1.88
N SER A 180 -7.85 13.64 -2.93
CA SER A 180 -6.99 13.48 -4.08
C SER A 180 -5.66 14.06 -3.65
N PHE A 181 -4.78 13.17 -3.24
CA PHE A 181 -3.38 13.53 -3.15
C PHE A 181 -3.01 14.03 -4.55
N ASN A 182 -2.57 15.28 -4.68
CA ASN A 182 -1.82 15.69 -5.86
C ASN A 182 -0.49 14.92 -5.83
N LEU A 183 -0.55 13.66 -6.27
CA LEU A 183 0.57 12.73 -6.33
C LEU A 183 1.60 13.15 -7.37
N PHE A 184 1.15 13.96 -8.32
CA PHE A 184 1.96 14.61 -9.31
C PHE A 184 1.73 16.10 -9.12
N GLY A 185 2.78 16.84 -8.80
CA GLY A 185 2.72 18.30 -8.82
C GLY A 185 2.38 18.75 -10.23
N LYS A 186 1.09 18.90 -10.53
CA LYS A 186 0.69 19.86 -11.54
C LYS A 186 0.70 21.19 -10.83
N GLU A 187 1.71 22.00 -11.13
CA GLU A 187 1.54 23.44 -11.10
C GLU A 187 0.25 23.74 -11.88
N GLU A 188 -0.79 24.17 -11.17
CA GLU A 188 -1.90 24.85 -11.81
C GLU A 188 -1.31 26.10 -12.45
N LYS A 189 -1.22 26.10 -13.79
CA LYS A 189 -1.19 27.36 -14.52
C LYS A 189 -2.56 28.00 -14.31
N GLU A 190 -2.57 29.05 -13.51
CA GLU A 190 -3.65 30.03 -13.44
C GLU A 190 -4.03 30.44 -14.87
N TRP A 191 -5.33 30.32 -15.20
CA TRP A 191 -5.95 30.99 -16.34
C TRP A 191 -6.82 32.11 -15.80
#